data_AF-A0A3S6GUS3-F1
#
_entry.id   AF-A0A3S6GUS3-F1
#
_cell.length_a   1.000
_cell.length_b   1.000
_cell.length_c   1.000
_cell.angle_alpha   90.00
_cell.angle_beta   90.00
_cell.angle_gamma   90.00
#
_symmetry.space_group_name_H-M   'P 1'
#
loop_
_entity.id
_entity.type
_entity.pdbx_description
1 polymer ?
#
loop_
_entity_poly.entity_id
_entity_poly.type
_entity_poly.pdbx_seq_one_letter_code
_entity_poly.pdbx_strand_id
1 'polypeptide(L)'
;MAPSPPSGAISCSTCLMFGYFPTSFTGTDTCVKCSIVVRLEAGIIAIEARLRILESNSATVKPMLVGADRQEVAPTSRPPTTPEQQGDWVTVQKRHYRRPTGPHQPVHVSNKCSPLSEAPAEESTLVIGSSIMRYVNLETKASTVTCIPGARAGDVEAHLKLLAKNKRKYSRIVIHVGGNDVRLRQSECTKVNVASVCRYAKTMSDTVIFSGPLPNLINDDMYSRMSSFQRWLSWWCPANDVGFVNNWTAFWGKPGLIKRDGIHPTLEGAHLISANISGICGLNP
;
A
#
# COMPACT_ATOMS: atom_id res chain seq x y z
N MET A 1 23.65 36.22 -36.11
CA MET A 1 25.06 36.16 -35.71
C MET A 1 25.09 35.87 -34.23
N ALA A 2 25.60 34.69 -33.82
CA ALA A 2 25.78 34.40 -32.39
C ALA A 2 26.92 35.29 -31.84
N PRO A 3 26.80 35.83 -30.63
CA PRO A 3 27.84 36.66 -30.04
C PRO A 3 29.12 35.82 -29.87
N SER A 4 30.23 36.32 -30.42
CA SER A 4 31.54 35.73 -30.22
C SER A 4 31.88 35.71 -28.72
N PRO A 5 32.40 34.58 -28.20
CA PRO A 5 32.66 34.46 -26.77
C PRO A 5 33.72 35.48 -26.32
N PRO A 6 33.63 35.97 -25.07
CA PRO A 6 34.64 36.86 -24.50
C PRO A 6 36.02 36.18 -24.48
N SER A 7 37.08 36.95 -24.70
CA SER A 7 38.46 36.45 -24.80
C SER A 7 38.83 35.56 -23.62
N GLY A 8 39.22 34.31 -23.89
CA GLY A 8 39.62 33.31 -22.89
C GLY A 8 38.50 32.39 -22.39
N ALA A 9 37.25 32.56 -22.83
CA ALA A 9 36.15 31.67 -22.48
C ALA A 9 36.05 30.46 -23.43
N ILE A 10 35.80 29.28 -22.86
CA ILE A 10 35.48 28.05 -23.60
C ILE A 10 33.96 27.99 -23.76
N SER A 11 33.47 27.66 -24.97
CA SER A 11 32.04 27.53 -25.25
C SER A 11 31.64 26.09 -25.46
N CYS A 12 30.44 25.72 -24.97
CA CYS A 12 29.86 24.41 -25.19
C CYS A 12 29.30 24.31 -26.60
N SER A 13 29.74 23.34 -27.40
CA SER A 13 29.23 23.12 -28.77
C SER A 13 27.75 22.71 -28.80
N THR A 14 27.21 22.16 -27.70
CA THR A 14 25.81 21.73 -27.60
C THR A 14 24.85 22.83 -27.17
N CYS A 15 25.16 23.55 -26.09
CA CYS A 15 24.23 24.55 -25.53
C CYS A 15 24.68 26.00 -25.72
N LEU A 16 25.84 26.22 -26.35
CA LEU A 16 26.44 27.53 -26.62
C LEU A 16 26.75 28.36 -25.37
N MET A 17 26.59 27.78 -24.17
CA MET A 17 26.97 28.41 -22.91
C MET A 17 28.49 28.39 -22.75
N PHE A 18 29.04 29.48 -22.22
CA PHE A 18 30.47 29.65 -22.02
C PHE A 18 30.88 29.52 -20.55
N GLY A 19 32.12 29.11 -20.32
CA GLY A 19 32.72 29.02 -18.99
C GLY A 19 34.21 29.32 -19.05
N TYR A 20 34.76 29.77 -17.92
CA TYR A 20 36.17 30.14 -17.78
C TYR A 20 37.02 29.03 -17.15
N PHE A 21 36.38 27.99 -16.61
CA PHE A 21 37.05 26.92 -15.88
C PHE A 21 37.00 25.60 -16.68
N PRO A 22 38.16 24.95 -16.93
CA PRO A 22 38.22 23.65 -17.60
C PRO A 22 37.41 22.56 -16.88
N THR A 23 37.25 22.66 -15.56
CA THR A 23 36.45 21.73 -14.74
C THR A 23 34.95 21.75 -15.04
N SER A 24 34.48 22.77 -15.77
CA SER A 24 33.08 22.87 -16.21
C SER A 24 32.81 22.09 -17.52
N PHE A 25 33.85 21.50 -18.11
CA PHE A 25 33.80 20.79 -19.39
C PHE A 25 34.31 19.35 -19.25
N THR A 26 33.69 18.45 -19.99
CA THR A 26 34.17 17.08 -20.18
C THR A 26 34.90 17.03 -21.52
N GLY A 27 36.23 17.11 -21.50
CA GLY A 27 37.03 17.20 -22.73
C GLY A 27 37.13 18.63 -23.27
N THR A 28 37.12 18.78 -24.60
CA THR A 28 37.52 20.03 -25.27
C THR A 28 36.38 21.01 -25.56
N ASP A 29 35.13 20.56 -25.69
CA ASP A 29 34.05 21.43 -26.22
C ASP A 29 32.64 21.15 -25.63
N THR A 30 32.47 20.16 -24.75
CA THR A 30 31.16 19.82 -24.19
C THR A 30 31.12 20.10 -22.69
N CYS A 31 30.14 20.89 -22.23
CA CYS A 31 30.02 21.18 -20.80
C CYS A 31 29.52 19.94 -20.03
N VAL A 32 29.91 19.83 -18.74
CA VAL A 32 29.53 18.71 -17.87
C VAL A 32 28.01 18.50 -17.83
N LYS A 33 27.23 19.59 -17.84
CA LYS A 33 25.77 19.52 -17.87
C LYS A 33 25.24 18.87 -19.15
N CYS A 34 25.75 19.26 -20.32
CA CYS A 34 25.36 18.65 -21.60
C CYS A 34 25.79 17.17 -21.68
N SER A 35 26.98 16.83 -21.18
CA SER A 35 27.42 15.42 -21.10
C SER A 35 26.49 14.56 -20.23
N ILE A 36 26.04 15.09 -19.08
CA ILE A 36 25.04 14.41 -18.24
C ILE A 36 23.71 14.26 -18.99
N VAL A 37 23.23 15.31 -19.66
CA VAL A 37 21.98 15.25 -20.44
C VAL A 37 22.05 14.16 -21.51
N VAL A 38 23.11 14.12 -22.31
CA VAL A 38 23.32 13.08 -23.34
C VAL A 38 23.33 11.67 -22.73
N ARG A 39 23.97 11.49 -21.57
CA ARG A 39 23.99 10.19 -20.87
C ARG A 39 22.61 9.80 -20.35
N LEU A 40 21.82 10.75 -19.88
CA LEU A 40 20.45 10.51 -19.41
C LEU A 40 19.53 10.18 -20.58
N GLU A 41 19.63 10.89 -21.70
CA GLU A 41 18.88 10.62 -22.93
C GLU A 41 19.17 9.20 -23.45
N ALA A 42 20.44 8.81 -23.52
CA ALA A 42 20.83 7.45 -23.88
C ALA A 42 20.25 6.40 -22.91
N GLY A 43 20.23 6.71 -21.61
CA GLY A 43 19.63 5.86 -20.58
C GLY A 43 18.12 5.70 -20.74
N ILE A 44 17.39 6.78 -21.04
CA ILE A 44 15.95 6.76 -21.30
C ILE A 44 15.66 5.89 -22.53
N ILE A 45 16.37 6.11 -23.63
CA ILE A 45 16.20 5.32 -24.86
C ILE A 45 16.45 3.83 -24.60
N ALA A 46 17.48 3.48 -23.83
CA ALA A 46 17.76 2.09 -23.48
C ALA A 46 16.66 1.47 -22.61
N ILE A 47 16.09 2.23 -21.66
CA ILE A 47 14.98 1.78 -20.82
C ILE A 47 13.71 1.58 -21.65
N GLU A 48 13.38 2.53 -22.53
CA GLU A 48 12.23 2.43 -23.44
C GLU A 48 12.35 1.22 -24.37
N ALA A 49 13.54 0.95 -24.89
CA ALA A 49 13.78 -0.25 -25.70
C ALA A 49 13.53 -1.54 -24.90
N ARG A 50 13.98 -1.59 -23.64
CA ARG A 50 13.74 -2.74 -22.75
C ARG A 50 12.26 -2.91 -22.40
N LEU A 51 11.53 -1.81 -22.18
CA LEU A 51 10.09 -1.85 -21.96
C LEU A 51 9.35 -2.40 -23.18
N ARG A 52 9.69 -1.94 -24.40
CA ARG A 52 9.11 -2.49 -25.63
C ARG A 52 9.36 -3.99 -25.79
N ILE A 53 10.55 -4.47 -25.43
CA ILE A 53 10.86 -5.92 -25.45
C ILE A 53 10.00 -6.68 -24.42
N LEU A 54 9.83 -6.13 -23.21
CA LEU A 54 9.00 -6.75 -22.17
C LEU A 54 7.51 -6.79 -22.56
N GLU A 55 7.00 -5.73 -23.20
CA GLU A 55 5.62 -5.67 -23.72
C GLU A 55 5.41 -6.64 -24.90
N SER A 56 6.38 -6.76 -25.81
CA SER A 56 6.38 -7.76 -26.89
C SER A 56 6.37 -9.21 -26.35
N ASN A 57 7.19 -9.47 -25.33
CA ASN A 57 7.26 -10.79 -24.70
C ASN A 57 5.98 -11.11 -23.91
N SER A 58 5.32 -10.12 -23.32
CA SER A 58 4.03 -10.33 -22.64
C SER A 58 2.88 -10.58 -23.62
N ALA A 59 2.93 -10.02 -24.84
CA ALA A 59 1.98 -10.31 -25.91
C ALA A 59 2.15 -11.71 -26.54
N THR A 60 3.35 -12.30 -26.43
CA THR A 60 3.65 -13.65 -26.97
C THR A 60 3.21 -14.77 -26.02
N VAL A 61 3.06 -14.49 -24.73
CA VAL A 61 2.50 -15.45 -23.76
C VAL A 61 0.98 -15.30 -23.71
N LYS A 62 0.29 -15.93 -24.68
CA LYS A 62 -1.12 -16.31 -24.49
C LYS A 62 -1.19 -17.26 -23.29
N PRO A 63 -2.23 -17.19 -22.43
CA PRO A 63 -2.41 -18.18 -21.38
C PRO A 63 -2.66 -19.53 -22.07
N MET A 64 -1.80 -20.53 -21.79
CA MET A 64 -2.15 -21.93 -22.05
C MET A 64 -3.37 -22.25 -21.18
N LEU A 65 -4.56 -22.11 -21.76
CA LEU A 65 -5.72 -22.87 -21.33
C LEU A 65 -5.40 -24.33 -21.63
N VAL A 66 -4.96 -25.07 -20.61
CA VAL A 66 -4.92 -26.53 -20.66
C VAL A 66 -6.37 -26.99 -20.61
N GLY A 67 -6.96 -27.16 -21.79
CA GLY A 67 -8.15 -27.98 -21.98
C GLY A 67 -7.76 -29.43 -21.76
N ALA A 68 -8.30 -30.04 -20.70
CA ALA A 68 -8.30 -31.49 -20.59
C ALA A 68 -9.37 -32.02 -21.56
N ASP A 69 -8.88 -32.60 -22.65
CA ASP A 69 -9.69 -33.23 -23.67
C ASP A 69 -10.42 -34.46 -23.11
N ARG A 70 -11.66 -34.59 -23.54
CA ARG A 70 -12.62 -35.63 -23.22
C ARG A 70 -12.31 -36.78 -24.17
N GLN A 71 -11.82 -37.91 -23.67
CA GLN A 71 -11.81 -39.13 -24.47
C GLN A 71 -13.00 -40.01 -24.10
N GLU A 72 -13.91 -40.06 -25.06
CA GLU A 72 -15.17 -40.79 -25.08
C GLU A 72 -14.91 -42.29 -25.31
N VAL A 73 -15.45 -43.14 -24.42
CA VAL A 73 -15.79 -44.53 -24.73
C VAL A 73 -17.18 -44.78 -24.14
N ALA A 74 -18.14 -45.09 -25.01
CA ALA A 74 -19.53 -45.45 -24.68
C ALA A 74 -19.74 -46.98 -24.82
N PRO A 75 -20.94 -47.54 -24.56
CA PRO A 75 -21.68 -47.56 -23.29
C PRO A 75 -22.23 -48.97 -22.95
N THR A 76 -22.43 -49.31 -21.66
CA THR A 76 -23.35 -50.41 -21.27
C THR A 76 -23.96 -50.22 -19.88
N SER A 77 -25.25 -49.87 -19.87
CA SER A 77 -26.35 -50.36 -19.02
C SER A 77 -26.21 -50.64 -17.49
N ARG A 78 -27.05 -49.89 -16.74
CA ARG A 78 -27.87 -50.24 -15.54
C ARG A 78 -27.22 -50.40 -14.15
N PRO A 79 -27.98 -50.13 -13.06
CA PRO A 79 -27.46 -49.57 -11.80
C PRO A 79 -27.15 -50.64 -10.74
N PRO A 80 -26.28 -50.36 -9.74
CA PRO A 80 -26.08 -51.26 -8.63
C PRO A 80 -27.08 -51.01 -7.50
N THR A 81 -27.68 -52.12 -7.13
CA THR A 81 -28.50 -52.43 -5.96
C THR A 81 -27.72 -52.25 -4.65
N THR A 82 -28.46 -51.93 -3.59
CA THR A 82 -28.07 -51.89 -2.17
C THR A 82 -27.30 -53.14 -1.71
N PRO A 83 -26.27 -53.02 -0.85
CA PRO A 83 -25.75 -54.17 -0.12
C PRO A 83 -26.48 -54.37 1.21
N GLU A 84 -27.03 -55.56 1.36
CA GLU A 84 -27.53 -56.21 2.58
C GLU A 84 -26.48 -56.23 3.71
N GLN A 85 -26.92 -55.94 4.93
CA GLN A 85 -26.18 -56.18 6.17
C GLN A 85 -26.34 -57.66 6.58
N GLN A 86 -25.23 -58.35 6.83
CA GLN A 86 -25.20 -59.71 7.34
C GLN A 86 -24.65 -59.77 8.77
N GLY A 87 -25.52 -60.16 9.71
CA GLY A 87 -25.22 -60.74 11.03
C GLY A 87 -24.67 -59.79 12.10
N ASP A 88 -24.89 -59.98 13.39
CA ASP A 88 -25.71 -60.93 14.16
C ASP A 88 -25.79 -60.33 15.59
N TRP A 89 -26.94 -60.40 16.25
CA TRP A 89 -27.16 -59.74 17.55
C TRP A 89 -26.55 -60.55 18.69
N VAL A 90 -25.75 -59.90 19.55
CA VAL A 90 -25.40 -60.44 20.88
C VAL A 90 -25.80 -59.45 21.96
N THR A 91 -26.75 -59.86 22.79
CA THR A 91 -27.27 -59.14 23.95
C THR A 91 -26.33 -59.26 25.14
N VAL A 92 -25.99 -58.13 25.77
CA VAL A 92 -25.41 -58.09 27.12
C VAL A 92 -26.29 -57.23 28.02
N GLN A 93 -27.04 -57.87 28.91
CA GLN A 93 -27.61 -57.28 30.13
C GLN A 93 -26.53 -57.27 31.22
N LYS A 94 -26.47 -56.44 32.27
CA LYS A 94 -27.19 -55.27 32.81
C LYS A 94 -26.28 -54.81 33.97
N ARG A 95 -26.34 -53.54 34.38
CA ARG A 95 -26.40 -53.20 35.82
C ARG A 95 -26.93 -51.78 36.03
N HIS A 96 -28.08 -51.72 36.69
CA HIS A 96 -28.71 -50.49 37.17
C HIS A 96 -27.96 -50.01 38.43
N TYR A 97 -27.51 -48.77 38.42
CA TYR A 97 -27.25 -48.02 39.66
C TYR A 97 -28.19 -46.81 39.72
N ARG A 98 -28.82 -46.67 40.89
CA ARG A 98 -29.84 -45.66 41.20
C ARG A 98 -29.23 -44.24 41.23
N ARG A 99 -30.02 -43.27 40.74
CA ARG A 99 -29.78 -41.82 40.78
C ARG A 99 -29.61 -41.28 42.21
N PRO A 100 -28.93 -40.13 42.35
CA PRO A 100 -29.47 -39.03 43.13
C PRO A 100 -29.89 -37.85 42.26
N THR A 101 -31.01 -37.26 42.64
CA THR A 101 -31.71 -36.12 42.04
C THR A 101 -31.02 -34.79 42.36
N GLY A 102 -30.73 -33.98 41.34
CA GLY A 102 -30.34 -32.57 41.46
C GLY A 102 -30.89 -31.77 40.28
N PRO A 103 -31.33 -30.50 40.47
CA PRO A 103 -31.97 -29.74 39.41
C PRO A 103 -30.91 -29.14 38.48
N HIS A 104 -30.70 -29.76 37.31
CA HIS A 104 -29.88 -29.18 36.25
C HIS A 104 -30.77 -28.46 35.25
N GLN A 105 -30.57 -27.14 35.11
CA GLN A 105 -31.18 -26.31 34.08
C GLN A 105 -30.85 -26.87 32.68
N PRO A 106 -31.79 -26.80 31.70
CA PRO A 106 -31.48 -27.17 30.32
C PRO A 106 -30.42 -26.22 29.76
N VAL A 107 -29.26 -26.76 29.41
CA VAL A 107 -28.22 -26.03 28.67
C VAL A 107 -28.80 -25.74 27.29
N HIS A 108 -29.14 -24.48 27.03
CA HIS A 108 -29.57 -24.01 25.72
C HIS A 108 -28.39 -24.07 24.75
N VAL A 109 -28.41 -25.08 23.87
CA VAL A 109 -27.46 -25.21 22.78
C VAL A 109 -27.92 -24.31 21.64
N SER A 110 -27.33 -23.12 21.51
CA SER A 110 -27.49 -22.30 20.30
C SER A 110 -26.38 -22.64 19.33
N ASN A 111 -26.73 -23.19 18.17
CA ASN A 111 -25.81 -23.35 17.05
C ASN A 111 -25.31 -21.97 16.61
N LYS A 112 -24.02 -21.69 16.80
CA LYS A 112 -23.33 -20.49 16.30
C LYS A 112 -23.04 -20.59 14.79
N CYS A 113 -24.02 -21.01 14.00
CA CYS A 113 -23.96 -20.97 12.56
C CYS A 113 -25.29 -20.45 12.04
N SER A 114 -25.43 -19.13 12.12
CA SER A 114 -26.32 -18.43 11.20
C SER A 114 -25.61 -18.41 9.84
N PRO A 115 -26.29 -18.76 8.73
CA PRO A 115 -25.76 -18.47 7.41
C PRO A 115 -25.56 -16.95 7.31
N LEU A 116 -24.44 -16.53 6.74
CA LEU A 116 -24.11 -15.12 6.47
C LEU A 116 -25.23 -14.51 5.62
N SER A 117 -26.25 -13.96 6.28
CA SER A 117 -27.18 -13.04 5.65
C SER A 117 -26.33 -11.87 5.17
N GLU A 118 -26.53 -11.45 3.91
CA GLU A 118 -26.01 -10.20 3.36
C GLU A 118 -26.48 -9.04 4.24
N ALA A 119 -25.74 -8.78 5.32
CA ALA A 119 -25.86 -7.58 6.10
C ALA A 119 -25.31 -6.43 5.24
N PRO A 120 -25.86 -5.21 5.36
CA PRO A 120 -25.27 -4.04 4.72
C PRO A 120 -23.79 -4.01 5.08
N ALA A 121 -22.92 -3.85 4.08
CA ALA A 121 -21.47 -3.87 4.26
C ALA A 121 -21.11 -2.98 5.47
N GLU A 122 -20.69 -3.60 6.58
CA GLU A 122 -20.18 -2.85 7.73
C GLU A 122 -19.17 -1.84 7.19
N GLU A 123 -19.30 -0.57 7.60
CA GLU A 123 -18.47 0.54 7.14
C GLU A 123 -17.01 0.33 7.56
N SER A 124 -16.32 -0.53 6.81
CA SER A 124 -14.99 -0.97 7.18
C SER A 124 -13.96 0.09 6.77
N THR A 125 -13.21 0.57 7.75
CA THR A 125 -12.11 1.51 7.54
C THR A 125 -10.81 0.75 7.42
N LEU A 126 -10.10 0.88 6.31
CA LEU A 126 -8.74 0.38 6.15
C LEU A 126 -7.74 1.48 6.49
N VAL A 127 -6.90 1.29 7.49
CA VAL A 127 -5.69 2.08 7.70
C VAL A 127 -4.51 1.28 7.19
N ILE A 128 -3.75 1.81 6.25
CA ILE A 128 -2.59 1.12 5.68
C ILE A 128 -1.39 2.04 5.62
N GLY A 129 -0.22 1.53 5.98
CA GLY A 129 0.98 2.35 5.90
C GLY A 129 2.25 1.65 6.33
N SER A 130 3.28 2.47 6.50
CA SER A 130 4.62 2.01 6.92
C SER A 130 4.68 1.64 8.40
N SER A 131 5.88 1.42 8.93
CA SER A 131 6.13 1.10 10.34
C SER A 131 5.55 2.12 11.34
N ILE A 132 5.24 3.33 10.91
CA ILE A 132 4.57 4.36 11.72
C ILE A 132 3.17 3.92 12.16
N MET A 133 2.48 3.08 11.37
CA MET A 133 1.11 2.61 11.69
C MET A 133 1.08 1.42 12.65
N ARG A 134 2.24 0.90 13.10
CA ARG A 134 2.34 -0.36 13.88
C ARG A 134 1.49 -0.39 15.16
N TYR A 135 1.39 0.74 15.85
CA TYR A 135 0.68 0.85 17.13
C TYR A 135 -0.54 1.77 17.05
N VAL A 136 -0.94 2.15 15.84
CA VAL A 136 -2.18 2.91 15.63
C VAL A 136 -3.33 1.93 15.83
N ASN A 137 -4.28 2.30 16.68
CA ASN A 137 -5.44 1.50 16.99
C ASN A 137 -6.68 2.38 16.95
N LEU A 138 -7.60 2.11 16.02
CA LEU A 138 -8.87 2.79 15.97
C LEU A 138 -9.88 2.00 16.81
N GLU A 139 -10.58 2.67 17.71
CA GLU A 139 -11.53 2.02 18.63
C GLU A 139 -12.82 1.54 17.93
N THR A 140 -12.96 1.78 16.64
CA THR A 140 -14.12 1.38 15.84
C THR A 140 -14.04 -0.11 15.46
N LYS A 141 -15.11 -0.85 15.74
CA LYS A 141 -15.20 -2.32 15.55
C LYS A 141 -14.94 -2.80 14.11
N ALA A 142 -15.19 -1.95 13.11
CA ALA A 142 -15.01 -2.28 11.70
C ALA A 142 -13.68 -1.79 11.09
N SER A 143 -12.74 -1.30 11.91
CA SER A 143 -11.44 -0.83 11.42
C SER A 143 -10.42 -1.97 11.28
N THR A 144 -9.62 -1.93 10.21
CA THR A 144 -8.48 -2.81 10.01
C THR A 144 -7.23 -1.97 9.83
N VAL A 145 -6.22 -2.16 10.68
CA VAL A 145 -4.92 -1.48 10.57
C VAL A 145 -3.89 -2.45 9.99
N THR A 146 -3.34 -2.11 8.82
CA THR A 146 -2.33 -2.89 8.09
C THR A 146 -1.00 -2.13 8.11
N CYS A 147 -0.05 -2.64 8.89
CA CYS A 147 1.31 -2.11 8.97
C CYS A 147 2.24 -2.92 8.07
N ILE A 148 2.90 -2.26 7.12
CA ILE A 148 3.89 -2.85 6.21
C ILE A 148 5.24 -2.13 6.46
N PRO A 149 6.09 -2.64 7.37
CA PRO A 149 7.37 -2.02 7.69
C PRO A 149 8.25 -1.83 6.45
N GLY A 150 8.87 -0.66 6.31
CA GLY A 150 9.71 -0.33 5.15
C GLY A 150 8.93 0.00 3.87
N ALA A 151 7.61 -0.09 3.87
CA ALA A 151 6.80 0.18 2.69
C ALA A 151 6.99 1.60 2.16
N ARG A 152 7.05 1.67 0.82
CA ARG A 152 6.95 2.86 -0.02
C ARG A 152 5.57 2.93 -0.66
N ALA A 153 5.25 4.03 -1.34
CA ALA A 153 3.92 4.22 -1.94
C ALA A 153 3.55 3.10 -2.92
N GLY A 154 4.51 2.64 -3.74
CA GLY A 154 4.30 1.52 -4.67
C GLY A 154 4.00 0.19 -3.97
N ASP A 155 4.60 -0.06 -2.80
CA ASP A 155 4.36 -1.29 -2.03
C ASP A 155 2.94 -1.29 -1.44
N VAL A 156 2.47 -0.13 -0.97
CA VAL A 156 1.09 0.04 -0.50
C VAL A 156 0.10 -0.14 -1.64
N GLU A 157 0.37 0.42 -2.83
CA GLU A 157 -0.49 0.23 -4.00
C GLU A 157 -0.57 -1.26 -4.41
N ALA A 158 0.56 -1.96 -4.42
CA ALA A 158 0.59 -3.40 -4.69
C ALA A 158 -0.25 -4.19 -3.68
N HIS A 159 -0.22 -3.80 -2.40
CA HIS A 159 -1.04 -4.42 -1.37
C HIS A 159 -2.53 -4.12 -1.57
N LEU A 160 -2.90 -2.88 -1.92
CA LEU A 160 -4.29 -2.54 -2.25
C LEU A 160 -4.79 -3.36 -3.45
N LYS A 161 -3.95 -3.55 -4.49
CA LYS A 161 -4.27 -4.42 -5.64
C LYS A 161 -4.53 -5.86 -5.24
N LEU A 162 -3.81 -6.38 -4.25
CA LEU A 162 -4.06 -7.72 -3.71
C LEU A 162 -5.42 -7.78 -3.00
N LEU A 163 -5.75 -6.78 -2.18
CA LEU A 163 -7.03 -6.71 -1.46
C LEU A 163 -8.22 -6.56 -2.42
N ALA A 164 -8.06 -5.82 -3.51
CA ALA A 164 -9.09 -5.64 -4.53
C ALA A 164 -9.49 -6.95 -5.23
N LYS A 165 -8.57 -7.91 -5.37
CA LYS A 165 -8.88 -9.25 -5.94
C LYS A 165 -9.93 -10.01 -5.13
N ASN A 166 -10.02 -9.74 -3.84
CA ASN A 166 -11.02 -10.34 -2.95
C ASN A 166 -12.36 -9.58 -2.98
N LYS A 167 -12.57 -8.67 -3.95
CA LYS A 167 -13.76 -7.81 -4.10
C LYS A 167 -14.12 -7.03 -2.83
N ARG A 168 -13.13 -6.74 -1.98
CA ARG A 168 -13.32 -6.00 -0.74
C ARG A 168 -13.42 -4.50 -1.06
N LYS A 169 -14.58 -3.91 -0.75
CA LYS A 169 -14.76 -2.45 -0.70
C LYS A 169 -14.64 -1.98 0.74
N TYR A 170 -14.10 -0.78 0.91
CA TYR A 170 -13.98 -0.11 2.20
C TYR A 170 -14.82 1.16 2.16
N SER A 171 -15.42 1.54 3.29
CA SER A 171 -16.09 2.85 3.39
C SER A 171 -15.07 3.99 3.38
N ARG A 172 -13.88 3.70 3.89
CA ARG A 172 -12.78 4.64 4.05
C ARG A 172 -11.43 3.95 3.96
N ILE A 173 -10.49 4.57 3.24
CA ILE A 173 -9.09 4.14 3.21
C ILE A 173 -8.21 5.28 3.69
N VAL A 174 -7.42 5.03 4.72
CA VAL A 174 -6.41 5.95 5.27
C VAL A 174 -5.02 5.43 4.93
N ILE A 175 -4.23 6.24 4.23
CA ILE A 175 -2.89 5.87 3.76
C ILE A 175 -1.85 6.68 4.54
N HIS A 176 -0.83 6.02 5.09
CA HIS A 176 0.34 6.67 5.69
C HIS A 176 1.65 6.13 5.10
N VAL A 177 2.21 6.84 4.13
CA VAL A 177 3.43 6.45 3.40
C VAL A 177 4.23 7.68 2.94
N GLY A 178 5.40 7.48 2.33
CA GLY A 178 6.27 8.55 1.85
C GLY A 178 7.54 8.71 2.69
N GLY A 179 7.52 8.29 3.96
CA GLY A 179 8.68 8.37 4.85
C GLY A 179 9.92 7.65 4.29
N ASN A 180 9.70 6.44 3.75
CA ASN A 180 10.77 5.64 3.12
C ASN A 180 11.10 6.15 1.71
N ASP A 181 10.11 6.62 0.95
CA ASP A 181 10.29 7.18 -0.40
C ASP A 181 11.20 8.42 -0.38
N VAL A 182 10.98 9.32 0.57
CA VAL A 182 11.77 10.56 0.74
C VAL A 182 13.26 10.26 0.94
N ARG A 183 13.61 9.11 1.52
CA ARG A 183 15.03 8.70 1.71
C ARG A 183 15.77 8.53 0.39
N LEU A 184 15.05 8.19 -0.70
CA LEU A 184 15.61 7.97 -2.03
C LEU A 184 16.02 9.25 -2.77
N ARG A 185 15.74 10.44 -2.21
CA ARG A 185 16.08 11.76 -2.80
C ARG A 185 15.46 11.98 -4.20
N GLN A 186 14.31 11.38 -4.45
CA GLN A 186 13.58 11.50 -5.72
C GLN A 186 12.21 12.12 -5.47
N SER A 187 12.16 13.42 -5.18
CA SER A 187 10.92 14.11 -4.77
C SER A 187 9.79 13.94 -5.77
N GLU A 188 10.06 14.10 -7.07
CA GLU A 188 9.03 14.02 -8.10
C GLU A 188 8.52 12.58 -8.26
N CYS A 189 9.40 11.57 -8.18
CA CYS A 189 8.98 10.17 -8.17
C CYS A 189 8.12 9.83 -6.95
N THR A 190 8.48 10.32 -5.76
CA THR A 190 7.68 10.15 -4.54
C THR A 190 6.28 10.73 -4.72
N LYS A 191 6.17 11.95 -5.25
CA LYS A 191 4.87 12.61 -5.50
C LYS A 191 4.02 11.82 -6.50
N VAL A 192 4.62 11.35 -7.60
CA VAL A 192 3.93 10.52 -8.60
C VAL A 192 3.43 9.21 -7.98
N ASN A 193 4.25 8.53 -7.19
CA ASN A 193 3.87 7.28 -6.53
C ASN A 193 2.75 7.49 -5.51
N VAL A 194 2.81 8.58 -4.74
CA VAL A 194 1.75 8.96 -3.79
C VAL A 194 0.44 9.27 -4.52
N ALA A 195 0.51 10.03 -5.61
CA ALA A 195 -0.65 10.31 -6.44
C ALA A 195 -1.26 9.02 -7.02
N SER A 196 -0.41 8.08 -7.45
CA SER A 196 -0.81 6.77 -7.97
C SER A 196 -1.57 5.94 -6.93
N VAL A 197 -1.00 5.76 -5.73
CA VAL A 197 -1.65 4.96 -4.69
C VAL A 197 -2.97 5.57 -4.21
N CYS A 198 -3.06 6.90 -4.10
CA CYS A 198 -4.31 7.59 -3.76
C CYS A 198 -5.37 7.40 -4.85
N ARG A 199 -5.01 7.56 -6.13
CA ARG A 199 -5.92 7.33 -7.26
C ARG A 199 -6.41 5.89 -7.29
N TYR A 200 -5.53 4.93 -7.02
CA TYR A 200 -5.92 3.53 -6.93
C TYR A 200 -6.88 3.28 -5.77
N ALA A 201 -6.60 3.83 -4.58
CA ALA A 201 -7.48 3.69 -3.42
C ALA A 201 -8.90 4.22 -3.68
N LYS A 202 -9.05 5.27 -4.49
CA LYS A 202 -10.37 5.79 -4.89
C LYS A 202 -11.21 4.80 -5.71
N THR A 203 -10.58 3.80 -6.33
CA THR A 203 -11.33 2.71 -6.99
C THR A 203 -11.93 1.72 -6.00
N MET A 204 -11.48 1.74 -4.74
CA MET A 204 -11.87 0.80 -3.68
C MET A 204 -12.71 1.44 -2.57
N SER A 205 -12.78 2.77 -2.52
CA SER A 205 -13.44 3.56 -1.47
C SER A 205 -13.75 4.98 -1.96
N ASP A 206 -14.93 5.48 -1.63
CA ASP A 206 -15.33 6.87 -1.95
C ASP A 206 -14.60 7.88 -1.06
N THR A 207 -14.23 7.48 0.16
CA THR A 207 -13.44 8.32 1.07
C THR A 207 -11.99 7.82 1.12
N VAL A 208 -11.05 8.63 0.63
CA VAL A 208 -9.61 8.38 0.75
C VAL A 208 -8.97 9.52 1.54
N ILE A 209 -8.17 9.16 2.54
CA ILE A 209 -7.49 10.10 3.42
C ILE A 209 -6.00 9.80 3.42
N PHE A 210 -5.18 10.83 3.25
CA PHE A 210 -3.74 10.74 3.45
C PHE A 210 -3.37 11.24 4.85
N SER A 211 -2.80 10.35 5.65
CA SER A 211 -2.23 10.68 6.95
C SER A 211 -0.82 11.23 6.74
N GLY A 212 -0.66 12.55 6.91
CA GLY A 212 0.59 13.26 6.63
C GLY A 212 1.79 12.72 7.43
N PRO A 213 3.02 12.87 6.90
CA PRO A 213 4.23 12.40 7.56
C PRO A 213 4.47 13.06 8.92
N LEU A 214 5.22 12.35 9.77
CA LEU A 214 5.75 12.91 11.01
C LEU A 214 7.03 13.72 10.72
N PRO A 215 7.37 14.71 11.56
CA PRO A 215 8.71 15.31 11.53
C PRO A 215 9.79 14.24 11.64
N ASN A 216 10.72 14.23 10.70
CA ASN A 216 11.87 13.33 10.75
C ASN A 216 13.02 14.04 11.45
N LEU A 217 13.48 13.49 12.58
CA LEU A 217 14.47 14.10 13.46
C LEU A 217 15.86 13.45 13.36
N ILE A 218 16.13 12.67 12.31
CA ILE A 218 17.44 12.03 12.12
C ILE A 218 18.53 13.08 11.86
N ASN A 219 18.26 14.01 10.93
CA ASN A 219 19.15 15.11 10.55
C ASN A 219 18.38 16.18 9.76
N ASP A 220 19.00 17.34 9.57
CA ASP A 220 18.39 18.51 8.91
C ASP A 220 17.97 18.25 7.46
N ASP A 221 18.71 17.40 6.75
CA ASP A 221 18.40 17.02 5.37
C ASP A 221 17.11 16.20 5.29
N MET A 222 16.96 15.18 6.16
CA MET A 222 15.73 14.40 6.25
C MET A 222 14.56 15.25 6.75
N TYR A 223 14.79 16.14 7.72
CA TYR A 223 13.78 17.08 8.19
C TYR A 223 13.28 17.98 7.05
N SER A 224 14.19 18.61 6.30
CA SER A 224 13.88 19.52 5.20
C SER A 224 13.16 18.84 4.04
N ARG A 225 13.55 17.60 3.72
CA ARG A 225 12.87 16.81 2.69
C ARG A 225 11.46 16.40 3.15
N MET A 226 11.31 15.99 4.40
CA MET A 226 10.00 15.62 4.94
C MET A 226 9.07 16.82 5.06
N SER A 227 9.57 17.99 5.46
CA SER A 227 8.79 19.22 5.56
C SER A 227 8.33 19.70 4.17
N SER A 228 9.19 19.59 3.16
CA SER A 228 8.83 19.86 1.76
C SER A 228 7.74 18.90 1.25
N PHE A 229 7.85 17.61 1.59
CA PHE A 229 6.84 16.60 1.26
C PHE A 229 5.50 16.85 1.98
N GLN A 230 5.54 17.16 3.27
CA GLN A 230 4.37 17.57 4.06
C GLN A 230 3.66 18.79 3.44
N ARG A 231 4.43 19.83 3.08
CA ARG A 231 3.89 21.04 2.47
C ARG A 231 3.25 20.75 1.11
N TRP A 232 3.82 19.86 0.32
CA TRP A 232 3.21 19.42 -0.92
C TRP A 232 1.87 18.72 -0.68
N LEU A 233 1.84 17.75 0.25
CA LEU A 233 0.60 17.02 0.60
C LEU A 233 -0.51 17.96 1.07
N SER A 234 -0.20 18.99 1.86
CA SER A 234 -1.23 19.85 2.46
C SER A 234 -2.09 20.61 1.46
N TRP A 235 -1.56 20.91 0.27
CA TRP A 235 -2.35 21.51 -0.82
C TRP A 235 -2.72 20.51 -1.90
N TRP A 236 -1.89 19.48 -2.15
CA TRP A 236 -2.16 18.50 -3.19
C TRP A 236 -3.35 17.61 -2.84
N CYS A 237 -3.44 17.14 -1.59
CA CYS A 237 -4.54 16.28 -1.15
C CYS A 237 -5.93 16.92 -1.37
N PRO A 238 -6.24 18.12 -0.82
CA PRO A 238 -7.54 18.75 -1.04
C PRO A 238 -7.79 19.10 -2.51
N ALA A 239 -6.76 19.49 -3.27
CA ALA A 239 -6.88 19.77 -4.70
C ALA A 239 -7.18 18.52 -5.56
N ASN A 240 -7.09 17.32 -4.96
CA ASN A 240 -7.30 16.04 -5.64
C ASN A 240 -8.35 15.20 -4.91
N ASP A 241 -9.30 15.80 -4.17
CA ASP A 241 -10.35 15.12 -3.38
C ASP A 241 -9.81 13.96 -2.53
N VAL A 242 -8.70 14.22 -1.83
CA VAL A 242 -8.13 13.32 -0.83
C VAL A 242 -8.15 14.07 0.50
N GLY A 243 -8.79 13.50 1.52
CA GLY A 243 -8.76 14.07 2.86
C GLY A 243 -7.32 14.11 3.40
N PHE A 244 -6.98 15.08 4.23
CA PHE A 244 -5.62 15.23 4.74
C PHE A 244 -5.59 15.35 6.25
N VAL A 245 -4.92 14.40 6.92
CA VAL A 245 -4.65 14.48 8.36
C VAL A 245 -3.27 15.10 8.55
N ASN A 246 -3.24 16.32 9.09
CA ASN A 246 -1.97 17.01 9.36
C ASN A 246 -1.37 16.55 10.71
N ASN A 247 -0.57 15.48 10.68
CA ASN A 247 0.18 15.06 11.87
C ASN A 247 1.38 15.96 12.18
N TRP A 248 1.88 16.73 11.22
CA TRP A 248 3.08 17.53 11.39
C TRP A 248 2.95 18.54 12.52
N THR A 249 1.89 19.36 12.49
CA THR A 249 1.63 20.37 13.52
C THR A 249 1.40 19.74 14.90
N ALA A 250 0.81 18.54 14.94
CA ALA A 250 0.54 17.84 16.19
C ALA A 250 1.82 17.29 16.85
N PHE A 251 2.85 16.96 16.07
CA PHE A 251 4.09 16.35 16.53
C PHE A 251 5.26 17.32 16.67
N TRP A 252 5.30 18.37 15.84
CA TRP A 252 6.44 19.29 15.78
C TRP A 252 6.68 19.98 17.13
N GLY A 253 7.93 19.91 17.61
CA GLY A 253 8.35 20.55 18.86
C GLY A 253 7.82 19.90 20.14
N LYS A 254 7.03 18.84 20.06
CA LYS A 254 6.46 18.18 21.25
C LYS A 254 7.34 17.00 21.71
N PRO A 255 7.87 17.03 22.94
CA PRO A 255 8.68 15.95 23.46
C PRO A 255 7.85 14.69 23.70
N GLY A 256 8.49 13.51 23.63
CA GLY A 256 7.87 12.24 24.01
C GLY A 256 6.95 11.59 22.97
N LEU A 257 6.69 12.22 21.82
CA LEU A 257 5.85 11.65 20.76
C LEU A 257 6.63 10.83 19.72
N ILE A 258 7.92 11.12 19.54
CA ILE A 258 8.82 10.41 18.62
C ILE A 258 9.88 9.69 19.46
N LYS A 259 10.20 8.45 19.09
CA LYS A 259 11.24 7.64 19.73
C LYS A 259 12.62 8.26 19.51
N ARG A 260 13.60 7.76 20.26
CA ARG A 260 15.02 8.18 20.15
C ARG A 260 15.61 7.97 18.75
N ASP A 261 15.01 7.13 17.92
CA ASP A 261 15.43 6.94 16.52
C ASP A 261 15.06 8.12 15.60
N GLY A 262 14.24 9.07 16.07
CA GLY A 262 13.83 10.25 15.32
C GLY A 262 12.86 9.97 14.17
N ILE A 263 12.30 8.76 14.08
CA ILE A 263 11.43 8.33 12.98
C ILE A 263 10.10 7.82 13.52
N HIS A 264 10.15 6.89 14.46
CA HIS A 264 8.96 6.12 14.86
C HIS A 264 8.23 6.82 16.00
N PRO A 265 6.88 6.79 16.01
CA PRO A 265 6.13 7.31 17.13
C PRO A 265 6.35 6.44 18.38
N THR A 266 6.29 7.06 19.55
CA THR A 266 6.08 6.35 20.82
C THR A 266 4.65 5.78 20.87
N LEU A 267 4.30 5.04 21.94
CA LEU A 267 2.91 4.63 22.14
C LEU A 267 1.99 5.85 22.22
N GLU A 268 2.38 6.88 22.98
CA GLU A 268 1.66 8.15 23.05
C GLU A 268 1.52 8.81 21.68
N GLY A 269 2.59 8.84 20.89
CA GLY A 269 2.53 9.32 19.50
C GLY A 269 1.54 8.52 18.65
N ALA A 270 1.50 7.20 18.80
CA ALA A 270 0.56 6.36 18.06
C ALA A 270 -0.90 6.57 18.49
N HIS A 271 -1.16 6.79 19.78
CA HIS A 271 -2.48 7.19 20.27
C HIS A 271 -2.91 8.55 19.70
N LEU A 272 -2.01 9.53 19.64
CA LEU A 272 -2.31 10.82 19.01
C LEU A 272 -2.64 10.68 17.51
N ILE A 273 -1.90 9.84 16.76
CA ILE A 273 -2.23 9.55 15.36
C ILE A 273 -3.63 8.92 15.27
N SER A 274 -3.95 7.99 16.17
CA SER A 274 -5.27 7.33 16.21
C SER A 274 -6.38 8.35 16.43
N ALA A 275 -6.21 9.27 17.39
CA ALA A 275 -7.15 10.35 17.66
C ALA A 275 -7.32 11.30 16.46
N ASN A 276 -6.22 11.67 15.80
CA ASN A 276 -6.26 12.54 14.61
C ASN A 276 -7.01 11.90 13.43
N ILE A 277 -6.81 10.59 13.21
CA ILE A 277 -7.52 9.84 12.17
C ILE A 277 -9.00 9.75 12.53
N SER A 278 -9.33 9.39 13.76
CA SER A 278 -10.71 9.29 14.25
C SER A 278 -11.46 10.63 14.24
N GLY A 279 -10.79 11.74 14.52
CA GLY A 279 -11.38 13.08 14.49
C GLY A 279 -11.88 13.49 13.11
N ILE A 280 -11.18 13.06 12.05
CA ILE A 280 -11.64 13.21 10.66
C ILE A 280 -12.67 12.13 10.28
N CYS A 281 -12.77 11.03 11.04
CA CYS A 281 -13.86 10.04 10.90
C CYS A 281 -15.18 10.47 11.50
N GLY A 282 -15.21 11.41 12.44
CA GLY A 282 -16.44 11.95 13.01
C GLY A 282 -17.10 13.09 12.21
N LEU A 283 -16.41 13.62 11.19
CA LEU A 283 -16.92 14.67 10.31
C LEU A 283 -17.46 14.01 9.03
N ASN A 284 -18.76 13.71 9.01
CA ASN A 284 -19.46 13.48 7.75
C ASN A 284 -19.60 14.82 7.01
N PRO A 285 -19.43 14.86 5.68
CA PRO A 285 -19.82 16.03 4.88
C PRO A 285 -21.32 16.30 4.95
#